data_AF-A0A0Q9QRK0-F1
#
_entry.id   AF-A0A0Q9QRK0-F1
#
_cell.length_a   1.000
_cell.length_b   1.000
_cell.length_c   1.000
_cell.angle_alpha   90.00
_cell.angle_beta   90.00
_cell.angle_gamma   90.00
#
_symmetry.space_group_name_H-M   'P 1'
#
loop_
_entity.id
_entity.type
_entity.pdbx_description
1 polymer ?
#
loop_
_entity_poly.entity_id
_entity_poly.type
_entity_poly.pdbx_seq_one_letter_code
_entity_poly.pdbx_strand_id
1 'polypeptide(L)'
;MDLPEHKPQATGTAWNEIEAEFGLLTGGEVARLLGVRLEGHDAAQLISVHRGDALLYPGFQFDLDEGKTLPVMAGLLEVAGKYGKTQEGLTHWLCSRTGQLINERPVDHLHEPERVLEAAENHYGVEW
;
A
#
# COMPACT_ATOMS: atom_id res chain seq x y z
N MET A 1 -6.60 4.11 43.31
CA MET A 1 -5.39 4.48 42.56
C MET A 1 -5.57 3.86 41.19
N ASP A 2 -6.28 4.59 40.32
CA ASP A 2 -6.72 4.12 39.01
C ASP A 2 -5.78 4.74 37.99
N LEU A 3 -5.00 3.91 37.30
CA LEU A 3 -4.13 4.35 36.21
C LEU A 3 -4.99 4.43 34.93
N PRO A 4 -5.00 5.54 34.18
CA PRO A 4 -5.67 5.57 32.91
C PRO A 4 -4.90 4.69 31.91
N GLU A 5 -5.55 3.62 31.46
CA GLU A 5 -5.14 2.81 30.32
C GLU A 5 -5.25 3.63 29.02
N HIS A 6 -4.24 4.44 28.75
CA HIS A 6 -4.02 5.00 27.42
C HIS A 6 -3.59 3.87 26.48
N LYS A 7 -4.54 3.31 25.72
CA LYS A 7 -4.23 2.60 24.47
C LYS A 7 -3.58 3.59 23.50
N PRO A 8 -2.33 3.41 23.06
CA PRO A 8 -1.80 4.22 21.96
C PRO A 8 -2.52 3.81 20.67
N GLN A 9 -3.32 4.72 20.14
CA GLN A 9 -3.44 5.06 18.71
C GLN A 9 -2.90 3.99 17.73
N ALA A 10 -3.66 2.92 17.50
CA ALA A 10 -3.23 1.80 16.64
C ALA A 10 -2.98 2.21 15.18
N THR A 11 -3.71 3.21 14.68
CA THR A 11 -3.54 3.74 13.32
C THR A 11 -2.32 4.65 13.17
N GLY A 12 -1.89 5.33 14.23
CA GLY A 12 -0.66 6.14 14.20
C GLY A 12 0.59 5.27 14.05
N THR A 13 0.62 4.14 14.74
CA THR A 13 1.79 3.23 14.76
C THR A 13 2.00 2.53 13.42
N ALA A 14 0.95 1.96 12.82
CA ALA A 14 1.08 1.24 11.56
C ALA A 14 1.57 2.13 10.40
N TRP A 15 1.08 3.37 10.30
CA TRP A 15 1.56 4.31 9.28
C TRP A 15 3.01 4.76 9.51
N ASN A 16 3.43 4.90 10.78
CA ASN A 16 4.82 5.21 11.10
C ASN A 16 5.76 4.03 10.77
N GLU A 17 5.29 2.80 10.94
CA GLU A 17 6.03 1.59 10.53
C GLU A 17 6.16 1.53 9.00
N ILE A 18 5.07 1.80 8.27
CA ILE A 18 5.09 1.88 6.80
C ILE A 18 6.06 2.97 6.32
N GLU A 19 6.02 4.15 6.94
CA GLU A 19 6.94 5.24 6.62
C GLU A 19 8.39 4.88 6.95
N ALA A 20 8.65 4.24 8.09
CA ALA A 20 10.00 3.84 8.49
C ALA A 20 10.58 2.71 7.61
N GLU A 21 9.73 1.77 7.17
CA GLU A 21 10.16 0.61 6.39
C GLU A 21 10.27 0.92 4.90
N PHE A 22 9.28 1.61 4.33
CA PHE A 22 9.17 1.81 2.89
C PHE A 22 9.31 3.27 2.46
N GLY A 23 9.18 4.22 3.39
CA GLY A 23 9.05 5.63 3.08
C GLY A 23 7.65 6.00 2.56
N LEU A 24 7.33 7.28 2.72
CA LEU A 24 6.14 7.91 2.13
C LEU A 24 6.60 9.06 1.25
N LEU A 25 6.53 8.86 -0.07
CA LEU A 25 7.06 9.78 -1.06
C LEU A 25 6.02 10.83 -1.43
N THR A 26 6.43 12.08 -1.63
CA THR A 26 5.63 13.11 -2.29
C THR A 26 5.58 12.87 -3.80
N GLY A 27 4.61 13.47 -4.50
CA GLY A 27 4.57 13.41 -5.97
C GLY A 27 5.84 13.95 -6.65
N GLY A 28 6.54 14.90 -6.02
CA GLY A 28 7.82 15.40 -6.50
C GLY A 28 8.96 14.39 -6.37
N GLU A 29 8.99 13.63 -5.27
CA GLU A 29 9.95 12.55 -5.06
C GLU A 29 9.71 11.38 -6.00
N VAL A 30 8.44 11.00 -6.21
CA VAL A 30 8.09 9.95 -7.17
C VAL A 30 8.49 10.36 -8.60
N ALA A 31 8.21 11.60 -9.02
CA ALA A 31 8.62 12.09 -10.33
C ALA A 31 10.15 12.08 -10.50
N ARG A 32 10.89 12.40 -9.43
CA ARG A 32 12.36 12.32 -9.44
C ARG A 32 12.85 10.87 -9.51
N LEU A 33 12.19 9.95 -8.80
CA LEU A 33 12.51 8.52 -8.77
C LEU A 33 12.31 7.88 -10.15
N LEU A 34 11.17 8.14 -10.78
CA LEU A 34 10.83 7.56 -12.09
C LEU A 34 11.56 8.26 -13.26
N GLY A 35 12.24 9.38 -13.00
CA GLY A 35 12.87 10.20 -14.03
C GLY A 35 11.88 10.83 -15.02
N VAL A 36 10.58 10.75 -14.73
CA VAL A 36 9.49 11.27 -15.56
C VAL A 36 8.55 12.10 -14.71
N ARG A 37 7.83 13.03 -15.35
CA ARG A 37 6.73 13.72 -14.67
C ARG A 37 5.60 12.71 -14.49
N LEU A 38 5.14 12.51 -13.26
CA LEU A 38 3.91 11.78 -13.01
C LEU A 38 2.76 12.46 -13.76
N GLU A 39 2.23 11.80 -14.79
CA GLU A 39 1.02 12.24 -15.45
C GLU A 39 -0.21 11.70 -14.72
N GLY A 40 -1.39 12.26 -15.00
CA GLY A 40 -2.62 11.85 -14.31
C GLY A 40 -2.96 10.36 -14.45
N HIS A 41 -2.52 9.72 -15.54
CA HIS A 41 -2.73 8.29 -15.78
C HIS A 41 -1.76 7.41 -14.97
N ASP A 42 -0.52 7.84 -14.78
CA ASP A 42 0.47 7.15 -13.94
C ASP A 42 0.05 7.23 -12.47
N ALA A 43 -0.35 8.42 -12.03
CA ALA A 43 -0.79 8.65 -10.66
C ALA A 43 -2.05 7.85 -10.29
N ALA A 44 -2.94 7.58 -11.25
CA ALA A 44 -4.13 6.76 -11.04
C ALA A 44 -3.84 5.28 -10.82
N GLN A 45 -2.65 4.81 -11.21
CA GLN A 45 -2.19 3.43 -11.04
C GLN A 45 -1.33 3.25 -9.78
N LEU A 46 -1.26 4.29 -8.94
CA LEU A 46 -0.54 4.28 -7.67
C LEU A 46 -1.52 4.41 -6.52
N ILE A 47 -1.23 3.68 -5.45
CA ILE A 47 -1.74 3.89 -4.11
C ILE A 47 -1.24 5.26 -3.64
N SER A 48 -2.20 6.08 -3.23
CA SER A 48 -2.00 7.38 -2.65
C SER A 48 -2.76 7.46 -1.33
N VAL A 49 -2.11 8.01 -0.31
CA VAL A 49 -2.64 8.08 1.06
C VAL A 49 -2.58 9.53 1.53
N HIS A 50 -3.65 9.98 2.19
CA HIS A 50 -3.69 11.32 2.77
C HIS A 50 -3.12 11.29 4.19
N ARG A 51 -2.08 12.07 4.43
CA ARG A 51 -1.48 12.28 5.76
C ARG A 51 -1.56 13.77 6.09
N GLY A 52 -2.58 14.14 6.86
CA GLY A 52 -2.93 15.55 7.03
C GLY A 52 -3.37 16.16 5.69
N ASP A 53 -2.78 17.29 5.33
CA ASP A 53 -3.02 17.98 4.03
C ASP A 53 -2.12 17.48 2.88
N ALA A 54 -1.28 16.46 3.12
CA ALA A 54 -0.35 15.94 2.13
C ALA A 54 -0.87 14.64 1.50
N LEU A 55 -0.79 14.56 0.17
CA LEU A 55 -0.94 13.32 -0.59
C LEU A 55 0.43 12.66 -0.74
N LEU A 56 0.57 11.45 -0.20
CA LEU A 56 1.82 10.69 -0.20
C LEU A 56 1.63 9.32 -0.89
N TYR A 57 2.74 8.78 -1.40
CA TYR A 57 2.80 7.53 -2.12
C TYR A 57 3.71 6.57 -1.34
N PRO A 58 3.19 5.44 -0.83
CA PRO A 58 4.03 4.44 -0.18
C PRO A 58 5.14 3.95 -1.11
N GLY A 59 6.37 3.85 -0.59
CA GLY A 59 7.55 3.55 -1.40
C GLY A 59 7.63 2.12 -1.93
N PHE A 60 6.95 1.16 -1.30
CA PHE A 60 6.91 -0.25 -1.74
C PHE A 60 6.31 -0.46 -3.14
N GLN A 61 5.69 0.56 -3.70
CA GLN A 61 5.10 0.53 -5.05
C GLN A 61 6.15 0.65 -6.15
N PHE A 62 7.38 1.02 -5.79
CA PHE A 62 8.44 1.31 -6.71
C PHE A 62 9.60 0.35 -6.49
N ASP A 63 10.14 -0.13 -7.60
CA ASP A 63 11.45 -0.74 -7.63
C ASP A 63 12.50 0.38 -7.61
N LEU A 64 13.23 0.51 -6.50
CA LEU A 64 14.23 1.57 -6.33
C LEU A 64 15.50 1.33 -7.15
N ASP A 65 15.79 0.07 -7.52
CA ASP A 65 16.94 -0.30 -8.33
C ASP A 65 16.67 -0.02 -9.81
N GLU A 66 15.46 -0.32 -10.29
CA GLU A 66 15.04 -0.09 -11.67
C GLU A 66 14.44 1.30 -11.91
N GLY A 67 14.03 2.01 -10.84
CA GLY A 67 13.34 3.30 -10.94
C GLY A 67 11.97 3.18 -11.62
N LYS A 68 11.22 2.11 -11.36
CA LYS A 68 9.95 1.81 -12.02
C LYS A 68 8.85 1.50 -11.01
N THR A 69 7.60 1.76 -11.40
CA THR A 69 6.43 1.28 -10.67
C THR A 69 6.28 -0.22 -10.87
N LEU A 70 5.97 -0.96 -9.80
CA LEU A 70 5.68 -2.38 -9.86
C LEU A 70 4.36 -2.62 -10.61
N PRO A 71 4.34 -3.48 -11.65
CA PRO A 71 3.16 -3.65 -12.51
C PRO A 71 1.94 -4.21 -11.77
N VAL A 72 2.15 -4.88 -10.63
CA VAL A 72 1.07 -5.45 -9.81
C VAL A 72 0.19 -4.37 -9.17
N MET A 73 0.67 -3.13 -9.02
CA MET A 73 -0.09 -2.04 -8.37
C MET A 73 -1.40 -1.73 -9.07
N ALA A 74 -1.39 -1.69 -10.41
CA ALA A 74 -2.61 -1.43 -11.19
C ALA A 74 -3.67 -2.53 -10.96
N GLY A 75 -3.26 -3.80 -10.95
CA GLY A 75 -4.16 -4.92 -10.68
C GLY A 75 -4.72 -4.90 -9.25
N LEU A 76 -3.89 -4.57 -8.26
CA LEU A 76 -4.33 -4.46 -6.86
C LEU A 76 -5.35 -3.34 -6.66
N LEU A 77 -5.16 -2.19 -7.33
CA LEU A 77 -6.13 -1.10 -7.33
C LEU A 77 -7.44 -1.49 -8.01
N GLU A 78 -7.37 -2.26 -9.10
CA GLU A 78 -8.56 -2.79 -9.77
C GLU A 78 -9.35 -3.74 -8.84
N VAL A 79 -8.67 -4.68 -8.19
CA VAL A 79 -9.30 -5.60 -7.22
C VAL A 79 -9.90 -4.83 -6.05
N ALA A 80 -9.16 -3.86 -5.48
CA ALA A 80 -9.68 -3.02 -4.41
C ALA A 80 -10.92 -2.25 -4.85
N GLY A 81 -10.90 -1.66 -6.05
CA GLY A 81 -12.03 -0.94 -6.65
C GLY A 81 -13.25 -1.85 -6.87
N LYS A 82 -13.04 -3.06 -7.40
CA LYS A 82 -14.07 -4.09 -7.61
C LYS A 82 -14.83 -4.42 -6.31
N TYR A 83 -14.13 -4.47 -5.18
CA TYR A 83 -14.71 -4.79 -3.87
C TYR A 83 -14.99 -3.55 -2.99
N GLY A 84 -14.93 -2.34 -3.56
CA GLY A 84 -15.22 -1.09 -2.85
C GLY A 84 -14.25 -0.78 -1.69
N LYS A 85 -13.01 -1.27 -1.76
CA LYS A 85 -11.97 -1.04 -0.75
C LYS A 85 -11.22 0.24 -1.04
N THR A 86 -10.84 0.96 0.02
CA THR A 86 -10.06 2.19 -0.08
C THR A 86 -8.58 1.89 -0.30
N GLN A 87 -7.84 2.83 -0.90
CA GLN A 87 -6.39 2.70 -1.08
C GLN A 87 -5.64 2.59 0.25
N GLU A 88 -6.12 3.28 1.30
CA GLU A 88 -5.60 3.13 2.66
C GLU A 88 -5.85 1.71 3.19
N GLY A 89 -7.06 1.17 3.01
CA GLY A 89 -7.39 -0.20 3.42
C GLY A 89 -6.56 -1.25 2.67
N LEU A 90 -6.32 -1.04 1.38
CA LEU A 90 -5.39 -1.85 0.58
C LEU A 90 -3.97 -1.77 1.13
N THR A 91 -3.48 -0.58 1.49
CA THR A 91 -2.15 -0.40 2.07
C THR A 91 -1.99 -1.15 3.39
N HIS A 92 -2.99 -1.05 4.28
CA HIS A 92 -3.00 -1.79 5.54
C HIS A 92 -2.98 -3.31 5.31
N TRP A 93 -3.75 -3.80 4.34
CA TRP A 93 -3.77 -5.21 3.99
C TRP A 93 -2.42 -5.68 3.44
N LEU A 94 -1.80 -4.91 2.54
CA LEU A 94 -0.48 -5.22 1.98
C LEU A 94 0.60 -5.35 3.06
N CYS A 95 0.53 -4.51 4.10
CA CYS A 95 1.50 -4.52 5.20
C CYS A 95 1.14 -5.51 6.32
N SER A 96 -0.03 -6.12 6.27
CA SER A 96 -0.49 -7.08 7.28
C SER A 96 -0.19 -8.51 6.87
N ARG A 97 0.06 -9.39 7.85
CA ARG A 97 0.14 -10.83 7.59
C ARG A 97 -1.23 -11.37 7.19
N THR A 98 -1.29 -12.19 6.16
CA THR A 98 -2.54 -12.73 5.63
C THR A 98 -2.53 -14.25 5.62
N GLY A 99 -3.68 -14.88 5.88
CA GLY A 99 -3.81 -16.34 5.80
C GLY A 99 -3.65 -16.87 4.36
N GLN A 100 -3.99 -16.02 3.38
CA GLN A 100 -3.91 -16.25 1.95
C GLN A 100 -2.45 -16.43 1.47
N LEU A 101 -1.50 -15.85 2.20
CA LEU A 101 -0.06 -15.98 1.94
C LEU A 101 0.66 -16.70 3.09
N ILE A 102 0.01 -17.67 3.76
CA ILE A 102 0.67 -18.50 4.79
C ILE A 102 1.29 -17.64 5.91
N ASN A 103 0.56 -16.61 6.38
CA ASN A 103 1.01 -15.61 7.35
C ASN A 103 2.19 -14.72 6.90
N GLU A 104 2.46 -14.64 5.60
CA GLU A 104 3.36 -13.64 5.00
C GLU A 104 2.59 -12.33 4.69
N ARG A 105 3.33 -11.22 4.51
CA ARG A 105 2.75 -9.92 4.14
C ARG A 105 2.73 -9.81 2.62
N PRO A 106 1.62 -9.41 1.98
CA PRO A 106 1.58 -9.25 0.53
C PRO A 106 2.64 -8.27 -0.03
N VAL A 107 3.04 -7.26 0.75
CA VAL A 107 4.10 -6.30 0.36
C VAL A 107 5.44 -6.96 0.08
N ASP A 108 5.73 -8.11 0.70
CA ASP A 108 6.97 -8.86 0.51
C ASP A 108 6.96 -9.69 -0.80
N HIS A 109 5.80 -9.80 -1.46
CA HIS A 109 5.58 -10.63 -2.65
C HIS A 109 5.19 -9.80 -3.89
N LEU A 110 5.40 -8.48 -3.91
CA LEU A 110 4.96 -7.63 -5.02
C LEU A 110 5.66 -7.94 -6.36
N HIS A 111 6.76 -8.69 -6.35
CA HIS A 111 7.41 -9.22 -7.56
C HIS A 111 6.79 -10.53 -8.06
N GLU A 112 5.84 -11.11 -7.32
CA GLU A 112 5.05 -12.30 -7.67
C GLU A 112 3.59 -11.87 -7.97
N PRO A 113 3.34 -11.17 -9.10
CA PRO A 113 2.07 -10.48 -9.32
C PRO A 113 0.85 -11.39 -9.25
N GLU A 114 0.91 -12.57 -9.87
CA GLU A 114 -0.19 -13.54 -9.89
C GLU A 114 -0.56 -14.00 -8.47
N ARG A 115 0.46 -14.23 -7.63
CA ARG A 115 0.29 -14.70 -6.25
C ARG A 115 -0.39 -13.65 -5.37
N VAL A 116 0.02 -12.39 -5.49
CA VAL A 116 -0.55 -11.29 -4.68
C VAL A 116 -1.97 -10.94 -5.15
N LEU A 117 -2.22 -10.94 -6.45
CA LEU A 117 -3.55 -10.66 -7.00
C LEU A 117 -4.56 -11.76 -6.61
N GLU A 118 -4.17 -13.03 -6.69
CA GLU A 118 -5.01 -14.13 -6.21
C GLU A 118 -5.31 -14.01 -4.71
N ALA A 119 -4.31 -13.67 -3.91
CA ALA A 119 -4.50 -13.42 -2.48
C ALA A 119 -5.46 -12.25 -2.21
N ALA A 120 -5.40 -11.17 -2.99
CA ALA A 120 -6.29 -10.03 -2.88
C ALA A 120 -7.73 -10.39 -3.24
N GLU A 121 -7.93 -11.10 -4.36
CA GLU A 121 -9.23 -11.63 -4.79
C GLU A 121 -9.84 -12.55 -3.73
N ASN A 122 -9.05 -13.48 -3.18
CA ASN A 122 -9.50 -14.38 -2.11
C ASN A 122 -9.73 -13.66 -0.78
N HIS A 123 -9.05 -12.55 -0.50
CA HIS A 123 -9.26 -11.80 0.74
C HIS A 123 -10.50 -10.92 0.68
N TYR A 124 -10.71 -10.20 -0.43
CA TYR A 124 -11.82 -9.26 -0.57
C TYR A 124 -13.10 -9.90 -1.12
N GLY A 125 -12.99 -11.02 -1.83
CA GLY A 125 -14.11 -11.75 -2.42
C GLY A 125 -14.87 -12.68 -1.47
N VAL A 126 -14.42 -12.84 -0.22
CA VAL A 126 -15.19 -13.57 0.79
C VAL A 126 -16.24 -12.64 1.38
N GLU A 127 -17.46 -12.76 0.86
CA GLU A 127 -18.67 -12.21 1.50
C GLU A 127 -19.01 -13.09 2.71
N TRP A 128 -19.16 -12.48 3.90
CA TRP A 128 -19.66 -13.14 5.11
C TRP A 128 -21.14 -12.81 5.32
#